data_AF-A0A3D3LNP4-F1
#
_entry.id   AF-A0A3D3LNP4-F1
#
_cell.length_a   1.000
_cell.length_b   1.000
_cell.length_c   1.000
_cell.angle_alpha   90.00
_cell.angle_beta   90.00
_cell.angle_gamma   90.00
#
_symmetry.space_group_name_H-M   'P 1'
#
loop_
_entity.id
_entity.type
_entity.pdbx_description
1 polymer ?
#
loop_
_entity_poly.entity_id
_entity_poly.type
_entity_poly.pdbx_seq_one_letter_code
_entity_poly.pdbx_strand_id
1 'polypeptide(L)'
;MFRNYFNFFALMIIAVFISSCGNKQQTVNKTEDQYFQEAQTKVDEKKFPEAIAIYEEFIKAYPKSEKVHDAYNKIAGYYITEIKDTPKAIETYKMHYKNYPDSKQGKNSLFLVAFTYDEVLKDKDNAIKAYEEFLVKFPTDTDPNEKFSESAKVMLENLKTGGSIEDLIKKVESQNNTAGDKNTETKTSPDVKIEKVEPKTDDPNKDVKKETK
;
A
#
# COMPACT_ATOMS: atom_id res chain seq x y z
N MET A 1 -76.46 -8.73 -11.89
CA MET A 1 -75.36 -9.70 -11.68
C MET A 1 -73.96 -9.14 -11.98
N PHE A 2 -73.79 -8.01 -12.70
CA PHE A 2 -72.46 -7.44 -13.02
C PHE A 2 -71.76 -6.67 -11.89
N ARG A 3 -72.47 -6.25 -10.84
CA ARG A 3 -71.89 -5.40 -9.77
C ARG A 3 -71.01 -6.16 -8.77
N ASN A 4 -71.20 -7.48 -8.65
CA ASN A 4 -70.43 -8.32 -7.73
C ASN A 4 -69.13 -8.86 -8.34
N TYR A 5 -69.02 -8.88 -9.67
CA TYR A 5 -67.78 -9.26 -10.37
C TYR A 5 -66.73 -8.14 -10.34
N PHE A 6 -67.15 -6.87 -10.33
CA PHE A 6 -66.23 -5.72 -10.24
C PHE A 6 -65.48 -5.68 -8.89
N ASN A 7 -66.18 -5.97 -7.78
CA ASN A 7 -65.55 -6.07 -6.46
C ASN A 7 -64.66 -7.31 -6.31
N PHE A 8 -64.97 -8.40 -7.00
CA PHE A 8 -64.13 -9.61 -7.02
C PHE A 8 -62.86 -9.42 -7.87
N PHE A 9 -62.96 -8.71 -8.99
CA PHE A 9 -61.82 -8.35 -9.83
C PHE A 9 -60.91 -7.32 -9.15
N ALA A 10 -61.50 -6.38 -8.39
CA ALA A 10 -60.75 -5.42 -7.59
C ALA A 10 -59.97 -6.09 -6.42
N LEU A 11 -60.50 -7.17 -5.85
CA LEU A 11 -59.81 -7.93 -4.79
C LEU A 11 -58.69 -8.84 -5.32
N MET A 12 -58.73 -9.26 -6.59
CA MET A 12 -57.67 -10.09 -7.17
C MET A 12 -56.43 -9.29 -7.62
N ILE A 13 -56.55 -7.98 -7.84
CA ILE A 13 -55.42 -7.10 -8.18
C ILE A 13 -54.59 -6.71 -6.94
N ILE A 14 -55.17 -6.78 -5.74
CA ILE A 14 -54.47 -6.48 -4.48
C ILE A 14 -53.56 -7.64 -4.03
N ALA A 15 -53.82 -8.87 -4.47
CA ALA A 15 -53.06 -10.06 -4.08
C ALA A 15 -51.73 -10.26 -4.84
N VAL A 16 -51.45 -9.48 -5.88
CA VAL A 16 -50.21 -9.61 -6.68
C VAL A 16 -49.08 -8.68 -6.16
N PHE A 17 -49.35 -7.84 -5.15
CA PHE A 17 -48.35 -6.89 -4.62
C PHE A 17 -47.53 -7.39 -3.42
N ILE A 18 -47.70 -8.64 -2.96
CA ILE A 18 -47.06 -9.14 -1.72
C ILE A 18 -45.96 -10.18 -1.96
N SER A 19 -45.38 -10.24 -3.17
CA SER A 19 -44.20 -11.07 -3.43
C SER A 19 -43.01 -10.30 -3.99
N SER A 20 -42.92 -9.00 -3.70
CA SER A 20 -41.61 -8.39 -3.54
C SER A 20 -41.17 -8.64 -2.10
N CYS A 21 -40.79 -9.89 -1.82
CA CYS A 21 -39.74 -10.12 -0.83
C CYS A 21 -38.52 -9.41 -1.41
N GLY A 22 -38.39 -8.12 -1.09
CA GLY A 22 -37.13 -7.43 -1.19
C GLY A 22 -36.17 -8.21 -0.32
N ASN A 23 -35.48 -9.17 -0.93
CA ASN A 23 -34.13 -9.52 -0.51
C ASN A 23 -33.37 -8.20 -0.55
N LYS A 24 -33.43 -7.46 0.57
CA LYS A 24 -32.29 -6.65 0.98
C LYS A 24 -31.18 -7.66 1.08
N GLN A 25 -30.49 -7.84 -0.04
CA GLN A 25 -29.22 -8.52 -0.09
C GLN A 25 -28.43 -7.80 0.99
N GLN A 26 -28.31 -8.45 2.14
CA GLN A 26 -27.46 -7.99 3.21
C GLN A 26 -26.08 -8.03 2.57
N THR A 27 -25.63 -6.89 2.04
CA THR A 27 -24.29 -6.72 1.54
C THR A 27 -23.42 -6.84 2.76
N VAL A 28 -23.03 -8.07 3.09
CA VAL A 28 -21.95 -8.34 4.01
C VAL A 28 -20.73 -7.79 3.30
N ASN A 29 -20.47 -6.50 3.50
CA ASN A 29 -19.27 -5.88 2.98
C ASN A 29 -18.11 -6.59 3.67
N LYS A 30 -17.26 -7.20 2.85
CA LYS A 30 -16.03 -7.88 3.27
C LYS A 30 -15.24 -6.96 4.20
N THR A 31 -14.89 -7.41 5.40
CA THR A 31 -14.19 -6.59 6.39
C THR A 31 -12.78 -6.22 5.91
N GLU A 32 -12.18 -5.19 6.52
CA GLU A 32 -10.79 -4.79 6.22
C GLU A 32 -9.82 -5.98 6.33
N ASP A 33 -9.96 -6.80 7.37
CA ASP A 33 -9.11 -7.98 7.59
C ASP A 33 -9.34 -9.06 6.52
N GLN A 34 -10.59 -9.27 6.11
CA GLN A 34 -10.89 -10.21 5.03
C GLN A 34 -10.26 -9.76 3.71
N TYR A 35 -10.19 -8.44 3.44
CA TYR A 35 -9.49 -7.91 2.26
C TYR A 35 -8.00 -8.26 2.30
N PHE A 36 -7.34 -8.03 3.42
CA PHE A 36 -5.92 -8.32 3.57
C PHE A 36 -5.63 -9.82 3.56
N GLN A 37 -6.45 -10.66 4.19
CA GLN A 37 -6.30 -12.11 4.16
C GLN A 37 -6.44 -12.67 2.74
N GLU A 38 -7.43 -12.20 1.98
CA GLU A 38 -7.62 -12.67 0.60
C GLU A 38 -6.48 -12.20 -0.30
N ALA A 39 -6.06 -10.93 -0.19
CA ALA A 39 -4.93 -10.43 -0.95
C ALA A 39 -3.64 -11.18 -0.60
N GLN A 40 -3.39 -11.47 0.69
CA GLN A 40 -2.25 -12.27 1.13
C GLN A 40 -2.31 -13.69 0.57
N THR A 41 -3.49 -14.31 0.54
CA THR A 41 -3.66 -15.63 -0.10
C THR A 41 -3.21 -15.58 -1.57
N LYS A 42 -3.53 -14.51 -2.31
CA LYS A 42 -3.06 -14.33 -3.69
C LYS A 42 -1.55 -14.10 -3.78
N VAL A 43 -0.96 -13.38 -2.82
CA VAL A 43 0.49 -13.23 -2.72
C VAL A 43 1.17 -14.59 -2.50
N ASP A 44 0.63 -15.43 -1.61
CA ASP A 44 1.17 -16.76 -1.31
C ASP A 44 1.06 -17.70 -2.54
N GLU A 45 0.00 -17.53 -3.34
CA GLU A 45 -0.17 -18.16 -4.65
C GLU A 45 0.72 -17.55 -5.76
N LYS A 46 1.52 -16.52 -5.47
CA LYS A 46 2.31 -15.72 -6.43
C LYS A 46 1.48 -15.03 -7.53
N LYS A 47 0.19 -14.81 -7.24
CA LYS A 47 -0.80 -14.13 -8.08
C LYS A 47 -0.86 -12.64 -7.74
N PHE A 48 0.23 -11.93 -8.04
CA PHE A 48 0.41 -10.53 -7.67
C PHE A 48 -0.60 -9.58 -8.33
N PRO A 49 -0.97 -9.72 -9.62
CA PRO A 49 -2.02 -8.89 -10.21
C PRO A 49 -3.37 -9.02 -9.50
N GLU A 50 -3.75 -10.24 -9.11
CA GLU A 50 -4.97 -10.48 -8.34
C GLU A 50 -4.89 -9.92 -6.93
N ALA A 51 -3.74 -10.05 -6.26
CA ALA A 51 -3.52 -9.41 -4.96
C ALA A 51 -3.67 -7.89 -5.03
N ILE A 52 -3.08 -7.26 -6.05
CA ILE A 52 -3.20 -5.82 -6.32
C ILE A 52 -4.67 -5.43 -6.51
N ALA A 53 -5.41 -6.15 -7.34
CA ALA A 53 -6.83 -5.88 -7.56
C ALA A 53 -7.64 -5.89 -6.25
N ILE A 54 -7.35 -6.84 -5.35
CA ILE A 54 -8.01 -6.93 -4.04
C ILE A 54 -7.63 -5.73 -3.15
N TYR A 55 -6.37 -5.28 -3.14
CA TYR A 55 -5.96 -4.08 -2.41
C TYR A 55 -6.60 -2.81 -2.99
N GLU A 56 -6.76 -2.71 -4.31
CA GLU A 56 -7.46 -1.60 -4.96
C GLU A 56 -8.95 -1.58 -4.61
N GLU A 57 -9.60 -2.74 -4.55
CA GLU A 57 -10.97 -2.87 -4.07
C GLU A 57 -11.09 -2.44 -2.60
N PHE A 58 -10.14 -2.85 -1.76
CA PHE A 58 -10.08 -2.43 -0.36
C PHE A 58 -10.01 -0.91 -0.22
N ILE A 59 -9.14 -0.24 -0.98
CA ILE A 59 -9.01 1.22 -0.98
C ILE A 59 -10.33 1.91 -1.36
N LYS A 60 -11.08 1.35 -2.32
CA LYS A 60 -12.39 1.88 -2.73
C LYS A 60 -13.47 1.64 -1.67
N ALA A 61 -13.44 0.49 -1.01
CA ALA A 61 -14.42 0.11 0.00
C ALA A 61 -14.21 0.83 1.34
N TYR A 62 -12.96 1.08 1.71
CA TYR A 62 -12.56 1.65 3.00
C TYR A 62 -11.65 2.88 2.87
N PRO A 63 -12.05 3.94 2.15
CA PRO A 63 -11.19 5.11 1.88
C PRO A 63 -10.83 5.97 3.12
N LYS A 64 -11.32 5.60 4.31
CA LYS A 64 -11.01 6.27 5.58
C LYS A 64 -10.30 5.34 6.57
N SER A 65 -10.03 4.10 6.19
CA SER A 65 -9.28 3.18 7.05
C SER A 65 -7.81 3.59 7.06
N GLU A 66 -7.16 3.52 8.22
CA GLU A 66 -5.71 3.70 8.33
C GLU A 66 -4.93 2.65 7.51
N LYS A 67 -5.51 1.47 7.26
CA LYS A 67 -4.88 0.40 6.46
C LYS A 67 -4.78 0.72 4.98
N VAL A 68 -5.43 1.78 4.48
CA VAL A 68 -5.28 2.20 3.07
C VAL A 68 -3.83 2.54 2.75
N HIS A 69 -3.09 3.10 3.71
CA HIS A 69 -1.68 3.43 3.52
C HIS A 69 -0.84 2.17 3.27
N ASP A 70 -1.11 1.09 4.01
CA ASP A 70 -0.46 -0.20 3.80
C ASP A 70 -0.82 -0.81 2.45
N ALA A 71 -2.08 -0.68 2.02
CA ALA A 71 -2.51 -1.17 0.72
C ALA A 71 -1.78 -0.48 -0.44
N TYR A 72 -1.65 0.86 -0.42
CA TYR A 72 -0.86 1.58 -1.43
C TYR A 72 0.61 1.13 -1.46
N ASN A 73 1.24 1.00 -0.28
CA ASN A 73 2.63 0.56 -0.17
C ASN A 73 2.82 -0.86 -0.71
N LYS A 74 1.90 -1.78 -0.42
CA LYS A 74 1.93 -3.14 -0.94
C LYS A 74 1.78 -3.17 -2.46
N ILE A 75 0.81 -2.44 -3.02
CA ILE A 75 0.61 -2.35 -4.47
C ILE A 75 1.88 -1.84 -5.16
N ALA A 76 2.43 -0.70 -4.71
CA ALA A 76 3.63 -0.14 -5.30
C ALA A 76 4.85 -1.07 -5.14
N GLY A 77 4.97 -1.72 -3.98
CA GLY A 77 6.00 -2.72 -3.70
C GLY A 77 5.95 -3.88 -4.69
N TYR A 78 4.77 -4.49 -4.93
CA TYR A 78 4.64 -5.58 -5.90
C TYR A 78 4.92 -5.14 -7.34
N TYR A 79 4.55 -3.92 -7.71
CA TYR A 79 4.92 -3.36 -9.00
C TYR A 79 6.45 -3.26 -9.17
N ILE A 80 7.18 -2.88 -8.12
CA ILE A 80 8.65 -2.78 -8.13
C ILE A 80 9.32 -4.17 -8.09
N THR A 81 8.87 -5.06 -7.19
CA THR A 81 9.63 -6.28 -6.87
C THR A 81 9.21 -7.47 -7.71
N GLU A 82 7.92 -7.65 -7.97
CA GLU A 82 7.39 -8.89 -8.58
C GLU A 82 7.02 -8.70 -10.04
N ILE A 83 6.33 -7.60 -10.36
CA ILE A 83 5.82 -7.33 -11.71
C ILE A 83 6.89 -6.63 -12.57
N LYS A 84 7.81 -5.89 -11.94
CA LYS A 84 8.83 -5.07 -12.61
C LYS A 84 8.25 -3.95 -13.49
N ASP A 85 7.08 -3.44 -13.11
CA ASP A 85 6.45 -2.26 -13.71
C ASP A 85 6.60 -1.06 -12.76
N THR A 86 7.83 -0.56 -12.67
CA THR A 86 8.16 0.59 -11.83
C THR A 86 7.34 1.85 -12.17
N PRO A 87 7.00 2.17 -13.44
CA PRO A 87 6.07 3.24 -13.76
C PRO A 87 4.72 3.12 -13.04
N LYS A 88 4.13 1.92 -12.95
CA LYS A 88 2.89 1.68 -12.19
C LYS A 88 3.06 1.89 -10.68
N ALA A 89 4.22 1.56 -10.13
CA ALA A 89 4.52 1.87 -8.73
C ALA A 89 4.52 3.38 -8.46
N ILE A 90 5.14 4.16 -9.37
CA ILE A 90 5.16 5.62 -9.29
C ILE A 90 3.74 6.19 -9.39
N GLU A 91 2.91 5.69 -10.31
CA GLU A 91 1.48 6.06 -10.40
C GLU A 91 0.76 5.76 -9.08
N THR A 92 1.03 4.61 -8.47
CA THR A 92 0.43 4.21 -7.18
C THR A 92 0.79 5.18 -6.06
N TYR A 93 2.06 5.56 -5.91
CA TYR A 93 2.48 6.54 -4.92
C TYR A 93 1.88 7.93 -5.19
N LYS A 94 1.80 8.36 -6.46
CA LYS A 94 1.13 9.62 -6.84
C LYS A 94 -0.35 9.60 -6.47
N MET A 95 -1.05 8.48 -6.70
CA MET A 95 -2.45 8.31 -6.30
C MET A 95 -2.61 8.34 -4.77
N HIS A 96 -1.68 7.74 -4.04
CA HIS A 96 -1.70 7.78 -2.58
C HIS A 96 -1.60 9.20 -2.05
N TYR A 97 -0.62 9.98 -2.52
CA TYR A 97 -0.50 11.40 -2.17
C TYR A 97 -1.75 12.19 -2.57
N LYS A 98 -2.27 11.98 -3.79
CA LYS A 98 -3.46 12.69 -4.27
C LYS A 98 -4.68 12.48 -3.37
N ASN A 99 -4.87 11.27 -2.87
CA ASN A 99 -6.04 10.92 -2.06
C ASN A 99 -5.86 11.27 -0.57
N TYR A 100 -4.63 11.36 -0.07
CA TYR A 100 -4.32 11.64 1.33
C TYR A 100 -3.21 12.70 1.50
N PRO A 101 -3.34 13.90 0.88
CA PRO A 101 -2.25 14.85 0.73
C PRO A 101 -1.73 15.44 2.04
N ASP A 102 -2.58 15.50 3.07
CA ASP A 102 -2.27 16.06 4.39
C ASP A 102 -1.76 15.01 5.39
N SER A 103 -1.78 13.72 5.00
CA SER A 103 -1.29 12.64 5.85
C SER A 103 0.23 12.50 5.75
N LYS A 104 0.88 12.08 6.84
CA LYS A 104 2.31 11.72 6.85
C LYS A 104 2.65 10.70 5.77
N GLN A 105 1.78 9.72 5.56
CA GLN A 105 1.95 8.65 4.59
C GLN A 105 1.78 9.16 3.14
N GLY A 106 0.86 10.10 2.89
CA GLY A 106 0.73 10.76 1.60
C GLY A 106 1.96 11.60 1.26
N LYS A 107 2.47 12.38 2.23
CA LYS A 107 3.76 13.09 2.10
C LYS A 107 4.90 12.11 1.80
N ASN A 108 5.01 11.01 2.56
CA ASN A 108 5.98 9.95 2.32
C ASN A 108 5.87 9.37 0.89
N SER A 109 4.66 9.13 0.39
CA SER A 109 4.47 8.63 -0.97
C SER A 109 4.94 9.60 -2.04
N LEU A 110 4.76 10.92 -1.86
CA LEU A 110 5.32 11.88 -2.80
C LEU A 110 6.86 11.87 -2.77
N PHE A 111 7.48 11.69 -1.60
CA PHE A 111 8.92 11.48 -1.50
C PHE A 111 9.36 10.17 -2.20
N LEU A 112 8.61 9.09 -2.02
CA LEU A 112 8.88 7.79 -2.66
C LEU A 112 8.80 7.85 -4.19
N VAL A 113 8.02 8.77 -4.77
CA VAL A 113 8.06 9.02 -6.22
C VAL A 113 9.46 9.44 -6.66
N ALA A 114 10.06 10.42 -5.99
CA ALA A 114 11.40 10.91 -6.31
C ALA A 114 12.47 9.83 -6.05
N PHE A 115 12.38 9.17 -4.90
CA PHE A 115 13.26 8.07 -4.55
C PHE A 115 13.18 6.90 -5.55
N THR A 116 11.99 6.60 -6.09
CA THR A 116 11.84 5.52 -7.07
C THR A 116 12.49 5.89 -8.42
N TYR A 117 12.38 7.14 -8.86
CA TYR A 117 13.12 7.59 -10.04
C TYR A 117 14.64 7.49 -9.83
N ASP A 118 15.11 7.91 -8.66
CA ASP A 118 16.53 7.92 -8.30
C ASP A 118 17.08 6.49 -8.18
N GLU A 119 16.49 5.68 -7.31
CA GLU A 119 17.11 4.44 -6.85
C GLU A 119 16.65 3.20 -7.59
N VAL A 120 15.46 3.22 -8.20
CA VAL A 120 14.95 2.06 -8.94
C VAL A 120 15.15 2.24 -10.44
N LEU A 121 14.79 3.40 -10.99
CA LEU A 121 14.93 3.67 -12.43
C LEU A 121 16.31 4.22 -12.81
N LYS A 122 17.09 4.74 -11.85
CA LYS A 122 18.35 5.46 -12.10
C LYS A 122 18.17 6.61 -13.11
N ASP A 123 16.98 7.20 -13.11
CA ASP A 123 16.55 8.30 -13.96
C ASP A 123 16.76 9.62 -13.21
N LYS A 124 17.99 10.13 -13.27
CA LYS A 124 18.41 11.33 -12.53
C LYS A 124 17.59 12.56 -12.90
N ASP A 125 17.23 12.71 -14.17
CA ASP A 125 16.50 13.87 -14.64
C ASP A 125 15.09 13.93 -14.04
N ASN A 126 14.38 12.81 -14.01
CA ASN A 126 13.06 12.76 -13.39
C ASN A 126 13.13 12.73 -11.85
N ALA A 127 14.19 12.15 -11.26
CA ALA A 127 14.43 12.21 -9.82
C ALA A 127 14.61 13.66 -9.34
N ILE A 128 15.44 14.45 -10.03
CA ILE A 128 15.65 15.88 -9.73
C ILE A 128 14.32 16.64 -9.75
N LYS A 129 13.54 16.49 -10.83
CA LYS A 129 12.23 17.15 -10.94
C LYS A 129 11.29 16.74 -9.80
N ALA A 130 11.23 15.45 -9.48
CA ALA A 130 10.35 14.95 -8.44
C ALA A 130 10.77 15.42 -7.03
N TYR A 131 12.06 15.48 -6.72
CA TYR A 131 12.54 16.06 -5.45
C TYR A 131 12.27 17.56 -5.37
N GLU A 132 12.43 18.30 -6.48
CA GLU A 132 12.07 19.72 -6.55
C GLU A 132 10.56 19.93 -6.31
N GLU A 133 9.71 19.15 -6.96
CA GLU A 133 8.25 19.17 -6.74
C GLU A 133 7.88 18.85 -5.30
N PHE A 134 8.53 17.85 -4.68
CA PHE A 134 8.35 17.52 -3.28
C PHE A 134 8.71 18.71 -2.38
N LEU A 135 9.86 19.35 -2.60
CA LEU A 135 10.34 20.47 -1.77
C LEU A 135 9.57 21.77 -1.98
N VAL A 136 8.92 21.97 -3.14
CA VAL A 136 7.97 23.07 -3.34
C VAL A 136 6.76 22.91 -2.41
N LYS A 137 6.29 21.68 -2.21
CA LYS A 137 5.12 21.37 -1.37
C LYS A 137 5.47 21.25 0.11
N PHE A 138 6.64 20.68 0.40
CA PHE A 138 7.14 20.40 1.73
C PHE A 138 8.56 20.97 1.89
N PRO A 139 8.70 22.31 2.02
CA PRO A 139 10.01 22.95 2.09
C PRO A 139 10.76 22.66 3.39
N THR A 140 10.03 22.32 4.46
CA THR A 140 10.55 22.06 5.81
C THR A 140 9.73 20.96 6.47
N ASP A 141 10.39 20.12 7.27
CA ASP A 141 9.71 19.15 8.11
C ASP A 141 9.08 19.85 9.32
N THR A 142 7.78 19.61 9.52
CA THR A 142 7.00 20.21 10.61
C THR A 142 6.95 19.34 11.85
N ASP A 143 7.06 18.01 11.68
CA ASP A 143 7.23 17.05 12.77
C ASP A 143 8.74 16.85 13.01
N PRO A 144 9.26 17.07 14.23
CA PRO A 144 10.68 16.88 14.54
C PRO A 144 11.18 15.44 14.38
N ASN A 145 10.27 14.46 14.33
CA ASN A 145 10.58 13.06 14.08
C ASN A 145 10.52 12.70 12.58
N GLU A 146 10.21 13.65 11.71
CA GLU A 146 10.26 13.51 10.26
C GLU A 146 11.51 14.16 9.69
N LYS A 147 12.05 13.54 8.64
CA LYS A 147 13.23 14.04 7.92
C LYS A 147 13.05 14.03 6.41
N PHE A 148 11.83 13.96 5.90
CA PHE A 148 11.59 13.83 4.46
C PHE A 148 12.14 15.04 3.68
N SER A 149 11.93 16.25 4.18
CA SER A 149 12.38 17.50 3.54
C SER A 149 13.88 17.68 3.69
N GLU A 150 14.45 17.35 4.85
CA GLU A 150 15.90 17.29 5.06
C GLU A 150 16.54 16.30 4.07
N SER A 151 16.06 15.05 4.00
CA SER A 151 16.57 14.01 3.11
C SER A 151 16.40 14.39 1.63
N ALA A 152 15.26 14.94 1.22
CA ALA A 152 15.04 15.37 -0.16
C ALA A 152 16.02 16.46 -0.60
N LYS A 153 16.36 17.41 0.28
CA LYS A 153 17.39 18.44 -0.02
C LYS A 153 18.76 17.82 -0.26
N VAL A 154 19.17 16.92 0.64
CA VAL A 154 20.48 16.25 0.56
C VAL A 154 20.58 15.42 -0.72
N MET A 155 19.56 14.63 -1.04
CA MET A 155 19.55 13.81 -2.25
C MET A 155 19.51 14.66 -3.52
N LEU A 156 18.71 15.73 -3.54
CA LEU A 156 18.68 16.66 -4.67
C LEU A 156 20.03 17.34 -4.92
N GLU A 157 20.71 17.80 -3.87
CA GLU A 157 22.06 18.40 -3.98
C GLU A 157 23.07 17.38 -4.51
N ASN A 158 23.02 16.16 -3.99
CA ASN A 158 23.88 15.08 -4.46
C ASN A 158 23.67 14.75 -5.94
N LEU A 159 22.41 14.66 -6.38
CA LEU A 159 22.08 14.45 -7.80
C LEU A 159 22.56 15.60 -8.69
N LYS A 160 22.40 16.85 -8.25
CA LYS A 160 22.85 18.04 -8.99
C LYS A 160 24.37 18.11 -9.14
N THR A 161 25.11 17.51 -8.19
CA THR A 161 26.58 17.40 -8.27
C THR A 161 27.04 16.12 -8.98
N GLY A 162 26.11 15.30 -9.47
CA GLY A 162 26.39 14.06 -10.20
C GLY A 162 26.63 12.84 -9.32
N GLY A 163 26.61 13.00 -7.99
CA GLY A 163 26.82 11.91 -7.03
C GLY A 163 25.69 10.89 -6.97
N SER A 164 25.91 9.81 -6.23
CA SER A 164 24.91 8.78 -5.92
C SER A 164 24.67 8.63 -4.42
N ILE A 165 23.62 7.92 -4.01
CA ILE A 165 23.35 7.72 -2.57
C ILE A 165 24.50 7.00 -1.86
N GLU A 166 25.24 6.14 -2.57
CA GLU A 166 26.43 5.47 -2.05
C GLU A 166 27.56 6.45 -1.71
N ASP A 167 27.71 7.53 -2.48
CA ASP A 167 28.70 8.58 -2.19
C ASP A 167 28.34 9.33 -0.90
N LEU A 168 27.04 9.58 -0.68
CA LEU A 168 26.54 10.19 0.56
C LEU A 168 26.82 9.29 1.77
N ILE A 169 26.55 7.99 1.66
CA ILE A 169 26.79 7.03 2.74
C ILE A 169 28.28 7.02 3.12
N LYS A 170 29.18 6.90 2.13
CA LYS A 170 30.63 6.96 2.37
C LYS A 170 31.08 8.26 3.03
N LYS A 171 30.49 9.40 2.64
CA LYS A 171 30.79 10.71 3.23
C LYS A 171 30.37 10.76 4.70
N VAL A 172 29.20 10.25 5.04
CA VAL A 172 28.72 10.18 6.43
C VAL A 172 29.58 9.24 7.27
N GLU A 173 29.91 8.06 6.73
CA GLU A 173 30.77 7.09 7.42
C GLU A 173 32.18 7.63 7.70
N SER A 174 32.78 8.31 6.72
CA SER A 174 34.11 8.92 6.89
C SER A 174 34.09 10.07 7.90
N GLN A 175 33.04 10.90 7.92
CA GLN A 175 32.87 11.98 8.91
C GLN A 175 32.70 11.44 10.33
N ASN A 176 31.96 10.35 10.50
CA ASN A 176 31.76 9.70 11.79
C ASN A 176 33.04 9.00 12.30
N ASN A 177 33.86 8.44 11.40
CA ASN A 177 35.13 7.82 11.78
C ASN A 177 36.23 8.83 12.16
N THR A 178 36.12 10.10 11.73
CA THR A 178 37.03 11.18 12.16
C THR A 178 36.61 11.89 13.46
N ALA A 179 35.40 11.64 13.96
CA ALA A 179 34.85 12.23 15.18
C ALA A 179 34.72 11.16 16.28
N GLY A 180 35.85 10.76 16.87
CA GLY A 180 35.88 9.76 17.93
C GLY A 180 35.11 10.17 19.20
N ASP A 181 34.05 9.42 19.48
CA ASP A 181 33.49 9.02 20.77
C ASP A 181 32.65 10.02 21.61
N LYS A 182 31.31 9.87 21.57
CA LYS A 182 30.49 9.38 22.70
C LYS A 182 28.99 9.35 22.36
N ASN A 183 28.39 8.16 22.48
CA ASN A 183 26.96 7.86 22.56
C ASN A 183 26.04 8.51 21.52
N THR A 184 25.86 7.81 20.41
CA THR A 184 24.52 7.60 19.85
C THR A 184 24.38 6.12 19.61
N GLU A 185 23.50 5.48 20.37
CA GLU A 185 22.83 4.28 19.89
C GLU A 185 22.31 4.62 18.50
N THR A 186 22.97 4.08 17.49
CA THR A 186 22.38 3.89 16.18
C THR A 186 21.20 2.98 16.46
N LYS A 187 20.04 3.57 16.77
CA LYS A 187 18.77 2.97 16.40
C LYS A 187 18.83 2.94 14.88
N THR A 188 19.42 1.85 14.41
CA THR A 188 19.09 1.19 13.16
C THR A 188 17.63 1.50 12.87
N SER A 189 17.40 1.94 11.64
CA SER A 189 16.14 1.88 10.90
C SER A 189 15.06 1.09 11.64
N PRO A 190 13.79 1.55 11.73
CA PRO A 190 12.74 0.56 11.91
C PRO A 190 13.01 -0.49 10.85
N ASP A 191 13.31 -1.69 11.32
CA ASP A 191 13.47 -2.86 10.52
C ASP A 191 12.22 -2.91 9.64
N VAL A 192 12.32 -2.45 8.40
CA VAL A 192 11.60 -3.16 7.35
C VAL A 192 12.37 -4.47 7.25
N LYS A 193 12.08 -5.37 8.20
CA LYS A 193 12.15 -6.79 7.97
C LYS A 193 11.28 -7.00 6.75
N ILE A 194 11.89 -7.02 5.58
CA ILE A 194 11.45 -7.94 4.55
C ILE A 194 11.75 -9.30 5.17
N GLU A 195 10.81 -9.77 5.99
CA GLU A 195 10.79 -11.14 6.44
C GLU A 195 10.76 -11.97 5.17
N LYS A 196 11.90 -12.60 4.85
CA LYS A 196 11.88 -13.81 4.06
C LYS A 196 10.97 -14.75 4.84
N VAL A 197 9.72 -14.85 4.41
CA VAL A 197 8.84 -15.93 4.81
C VAL A 197 9.45 -17.19 4.20
N GLU A 198 10.32 -17.84 4.96
CA GLU A 198 10.63 -19.24 4.74
C GLU A 198 9.30 -20.01 4.84
N PRO A 199 8.96 -20.87 3.88
CA PRO A 199 7.74 -21.64 3.95
C PRO A 199 7.84 -22.59 5.15
N LYS A 200 7.03 -22.33 6.19
CA LYS A 200 6.74 -23.34 7.20
C LYS A 200 5.98 -24.47 6.51
N THR A 201 6.67 -25.55 6.23
CA THR A 201 6.05 -26.82 5.86
C THR A 201 5.43 -27.43 7.12
N ASP A 202 4.22 -27.00 7.46
CA ASP A 202 3.36 -27.77 8.37
C ASP A 202 2.62 -28.81 7.51
N ASP A 203 3.25 -29.98 7.34
CA ASP A 203 2.62 -31.19 6.81
C ASP A 203 1.56 -31.67 7.81
N PRO A 204 0.25 -31.63 7.50
CA PRO A 204 -0.78 -32.05 8.44
C PRO A 204 -0.96 -33.57 8.53
N ASN A 205 -0.08 -34.40 7.94
CA ASN A 205 -0.32 -35.83 7.86
C ASN A 205 0.85 -36.70 8.36
N LYS A 206 1.29 -36.47 9.59
CA LYS A 206 2.22 -37.38 10.27
C LYS A 206 1.74 -37.80 11.66
N ASP A 207 0.50 -38.27 11.76
CA ASP A 207 0.05 -39.05 12.94
C ASP A 207 -1.12 -39.99 12.60
N VAL A 208 -0.93 -40.91 11.63
CA VAL A 208 -1.65 -42.20 11.65
C VAL A 208 -0.76 -43.28 11.03
N LYS A 209 -0.03 -44.02 11.86
CA LYS A 209 0.21 -45.48 11.74
C LYS A 209 1.15 -45.96 12.85
N LYS A 210 0.57 -46.17 14.02
CA LYS A 210 0.95 -47.28 14.89
C LYS A 210 -0.34 -48.06 15.16
N GLU A 211 -0.18 -49.39 15.27
CA GLU A 211 -1.22 -50.41 15.45
C GLU A 211 -1.83 -50.97 14.15
N THR A 212 -1.28 -52.07 13.64
CA THR A 212 -1.82 -53.42 13.92
C THR A 212 -1.05 -54.51 13.14
N LYS A 213 -0.66 -55.53 13.92
CA LYS A 213 -0.28 -56.91 13.56
C LYS A 213 1.07 -57.19 12.91
#